data_AF-A0A1H8YWM3-F1
#
_entry.id   AF-A0A1H8YWM3-F1
#
_cell.length_a   1.000
_cell.length_b   1.000
_cell.length_c   1.000
_cell.angle_alpha   90.00
_cell.angle_beta   90.00
_cell.angle_gamma   90.00
#
_symmetry.space_group_name_H-M   'P 1'
#
loop_
_entity.id
_entity.type
_entity.pdbx_description
1 polymer ?
#
loop_
_entity_poly.entity_id
_entity_poly.type
_entity_poly.pdbx_seq_one_letter_code
_entity_poly.pdbx_strand_id
1 'polypeptide(L)'
;MADHVLDIPFVGKTSRIFREAADTVPAMASSPSPSAPAGPGRQPNLAFRRLRGRLSPGEFAAAVRRAAREIGENVSCDARYVGRVEAGEIRCPNYAYERVFLHMYPGYSLTDLGFEPRQAVRGRTARGRGAYDAAGTPEDARMRPGSTRSEPPCPTRDPVHSPDDRPTDEESDVLRRAFMTGGPAAVAAVCLESPESLAHPAAVSVPAAARSGRPGGAEAAAVEETVRDIRLFDDRYGADGLYRRAGGALRAAYDLLDAGARRQPTTDRLHSGTGELALSVGWLAHDSGRLSEARPHYAEALAIARVAGDPALEAHAFCNTSFLARDAGRPREAVRAAQAGQHIARHLGSARLLSLLAAREAGGWALLADRTACEESIGRARTMFERGACDADPEWMTFYGEAELNGLEAQCWAALGDWGRAARRARRAVALQDTHFARNTALFTAELADDLAGGGEVEEAAGSAGRVLDLLGQVRSSRVSGMLDGTARRLRHHRGVPAVADFLDRLAERRVRTGPAGRTGRTEPVEGARPA
;
A
#
# COMPACT_ATOMS: atom_id res chain seq x y z
N MET A 1 -28.33 2.28 8.69
CA MET A 1 -27.18 1.36 8.88
C MET A 1 -26.24 1.54 7.70
N ALA A 2 -25.59 2.70 7.66
CA ALA A 2 -24.55 3.17 6.73
C ALA A 2 -24.38 4.64 7.13
N ASP A 3 -23.15 5.04 7.51
CA ASP A 3 -22.63 6.42 7.59
C ASP A 3 -21.51 6.48 8.63
N HIS A 4 -20.31 6.09 8.21
CA HIS A 4 -19.08 6.58 8.82
C HIS A 4 -18.04 6.75 7.71
N VAL A 5 -18.11 7.92 7.08
CA VAL A 5 -17.09 8.45 6.17
C VAL A 5 -15.80 8.64 6.97
N LEU A 6 -14.69 8.15 6.41
CA LEU A 6 -13.34 8.27 6.95
C LEU A 6 -12.90 9.75 6.95
N ASP A 7 -12.90 10.40 8.12
CA ASP A 7 -12.22 11.68 8.31
C ASP A 7 -10.71 11.45 8.43
N ILE A 8 -9.97 11.83 7.38
CA ILE A 8 -8.50 11.80 7.32
C ILE A 8 -7.98 13.26 7.41
N PRO A 9 -7.05 13.59 8.32
CA PRO A 9 -6.55 14.95 8.47
C PRO A 9 -5.65 15.38 7.30
N PHE A 10 -6.01 16.51 6.70
CA PHE A 10 -5.34 17.21 5.61
C PHE A 10 -3.98 17.79 6.07
N VAL A 11 -2.88 17.49 5.37
CA VAL A 11 -1.58 18.16 5.57
C VAL A 11 -1.48 19.27 4.52
N GLY A 12 -1.40 20.52 4.98
CA GLY A 12 -1.71 21.69 4.17
C GLY A 12 -0.61 22.22 3.24
N LYS A 13 -1.04 22.71 2.08
CA LYS A 13 -1.03 24.12 1.65
C LYS A 13 -1.80 24.21 0.33
N THR A 14 -3.08 24.55 0.36
CA THR A 14 -3.88 24.89 -0.82
C THR A 14 -4.89 25.95 -0.39
N SER A 15 -4.48 27.20 -0.55
CA SER A 15 -5.07 28.37 0.11
C SER A 15 -5.79 29.26 -0.90
N ARG A 16 -6.90 28.79 -1.48
CA ARG A 16 -7.97 29.65 -2.02
C ARG A 16 -9.18 28.84 -2.50
N ILE A 17 -8.93 27.72 -3.18
CA ILE A 17 -9.95 26.91 -3.87
C ILE A 17 -10.96 26.28 -2.88
N PHE A 18 -10.52 25.94 -1.66
CA PHE A 18 -11.40 25.37 -0.63
C PHE A 18 -12.29 26.39 0.11
N ARG A 19 -12.15 27.69 -0.15
CA ARG A 19 -12.96 28.73 0.50
C ARG A 19 -14.21 29.10 -0.31
N GLU A 20 -14.19 28.93 -1.63
CA GLU A 20 -15.34 29.26 -2.52
C GLU A 20 -16.40 28.16 -2.62
N ALA A 21 -16.06 26.89 -2.33
CA ALA A 21 -17.04 25.80 -2.32
C ALA A 21 -17.98 25.79 -1.09
N ALA A 22 -17.78 26.69 -0.13
CA ALA A 22 -18.61 26.81 1.07
C ALA A 22 -19.79 27.81 0.93
N ASP A 23 -19.79 28.65 -0.12
CA ASP A 23 -20.70 29.82 -0.21
C ASP A 23 -21.85 29.68 -1.25
N THR A 24 -22.09 28.49 -1.81
CA THR A 24 -23.17 28.28 -2.80
C THR A 24 -24.02 27.04 -2.53
N VAL A 25 -24.79 27.07 -1.44
CA VAL A 25 -26.00 26.23 -1.28
C VAL A 25 -27.08 27.07 -0.58
N PRO A 26 -28.31 27.17 -1.11
CA PRO A 26 -29.37 27.94 -0.47
C PRO A 26 -29.85 27.28 0.82
N ALA A 27 -30.08 28.10 1.84
CA ALA A 27 -30.54 27.69 3.16
C ALA A 27 -31.94 27.03 3.08
N MET A 28 -32.00 25.71 3.31
CA MET A 28 -33.23 25.04 3.74
C MET A 28 -33.17 24.78 5.24
N ALA A 29 -34.11 25.38 5.96
CA ALA A 29 -34.31 25.16 7.38
C ALA A 29 -34.61 23.68 7.66
N SER A 30 -33.85 23.07 8.57
CA SER A 30 -34.18 21.76 9.15
C SER A 30 -34.09 21.85 10.67
N SER A 31 -35.23 21.57 11.30
CA SER A 31 -35.49 21.50 12.73
C SER A 31 -34.53 20.53 13.46
N PRO A 32 -34.33 20.69 14.79
CA PRO A 32 -33.37 19.91 15.53
C PRO A 32 -33.88 18.48 15.77
N SER A 33 -33.14 17.48 15.32
CA SER A 33 -33.35 16.08 15.71
C SER A 33 -32.66 15.78 17.04
N PRO A 34 -33.26 14.98 17.93
CA PRO A 34 -32.86 14.89 19.33
C PRO A 34 -31.63 14.01 19.53
N SER A 35 -30.76 14.46 20.43
CA SER A 35 -29.63 13.71 20.99
C SER A 35 -30.07 12.36 21.55
N ALA A 36 -29.41 11.29 21.09
CA ALA A 36 -29.57 9.94 21.63
C ALA A 36 -29.19 9.89 23.13
N PRO A 37 -29.90 9.10 23.96
CA PRO A 37 -29.66 9.08 25.40
C PRO A 37 -28.33 8.40 25.75
N ALA A 38 -27.64 8.95 26.75
CA ALA A 38 -26.41 8.42 27.31
C ALA A 38 -26.65 7.07 27.99
N GLY A 39 -25.91 6.04 27.58
CA GLY A 39 -25.89 4.74 28.27
C GLY A 39 -25.28 4.86 29.69
N PRO A 40 -25.63 3.94 30.61
CA PRO A 40 -25.32 4.09 32.03
C PRO A 40 -23.82 3.86 32.30
N GLY A 41 -23.20 4.79 33.05
CA GLY A 41 -21.90 4.58 33.69
C GLY A 41 -20.68 5.33 33.12
N ARG A 42 -20.85 6.32 32.22
CA ARG A 42 -19.72 7.15 31.75
C ARG A 42 -19.61 8.43 32.58
N GLN A 43 -18.57 8.53 33.39
CA GLN A 43 -18.27 9.76 34.13
C GLN A 43 -17.51 10.75 33.22
N PRO A 44 -17.95 12.03 33.13
CA PRO A 44 -17.20 13.06 32.42
C PRO A 44 -15.79 13.25 32.99
N ASN A 45 -14.81 13.49 32.13
CA ASN A 45 -13.44 13.81 32.55
C ASN A 45 -13.34 15.28 32.97
N LEU A 46 -13.73 15.56 34.21
CA LEU A 46 -13.71 16.91 34.80
C LEU A 46 -12.29 17.42 35.03
N ALA A 47 -11.31 16.54 35.24
CA ALA A 47 -9.91 16.93 35.43
C ALA A 47 -9.34 17.53 34.14
N PHE A 48 -9.53 16.88 33.01
CA PHE A 48 -9.11 17.39 31.70
C PHE A 48 -9.83 18.69 31.32
N ARG A 49 -11.12 18.81 31.68
CA ARG A 49 -11.88 20.06 31.51
C ARG A 49 -11.32 21.21 32.33
N ARG A 50 -10.80 20.96 33.54
CA ARG A 50 -10.11 21.99 34.35
C ARG A 50 -8.79 22.40 33.72
N LEU A 51 -8.03 21.45 33.15
CA LEU A 51 -6.76 21.73 32.48
C LEU A 51 -6.93 22.57 31.21
N ARG A 52 -8.03 22.38 30.46
CA ARG A 52 -8.39 23.28 29.37
C ARG A 52 -8.65 24.71 29.85
N GLY A 53 -9.18 24.87 31.06
CA GLY A 53 -9.46 26.16 31.66
C GLY A 53 -10.44 26.99 30.83
N ARG A 54 -10.05 28.22 30.49
CA ARG A 54 -10.88 29.17 29.72
C ARG A 54 -10.75 29.02 28.20
N LEU A 55 -9.80 28.21 27.72
CA LEU A 55 -9.61 28.01 26.29
C LEU A 55 -10.82 27.31 25.70
N SER A 56 -11.27 27.71 24.51
CA SER A 56 -12.23 26.91 23.74
C SER A 56 -11.64 25.53 23.40
N PRO A 57 -12.48 24.51 23.13
CA PRO A 57 -11.98 23.20 22.70
C PRO A 57 -11.07 23.26 21.46
N GLY A 58 -11.32 24.19 20.54
CA GLY A 58 -10.48 24.42 19.35
C GLY A 58 -9.11 25.01 19.68
N GLU A 59 -9.05 26.00 20.57
CA GLU A 59 -7.79 26.62 21.03
C GLU A 59 -6.96 25.62 21.84
N PHE A 60 -7.61 24.84 22.69
CA PHE A 60 -6.93 23.78 23.45
C PHE A 60 -6.37 22.70 22.53
N ALA A 61 -7.14 22.26 21.53
CA ALA A 61 -6.65 21.33 20.53
C ALA A 61 -5.45 21.90 19.75
N ALA A 62 -5.44 23.21 19.47
CA ALA A 62 -4.30 23.86 18.84
C ALA A 62 -3.06 23.88 19.74
N ALA A 63 -3.22 24.06 21.06
CA ALA A 63 -2.14 23.93 22.04
C ALA A 63 -1.59 22.50 22.09
N VAL A 64 -2.46 21.49 22.08
CA VAL A 64 -2.08 20.07 22.03
C VAL A 64 -1.27 19.75 20.76
N ARG A 65 -1.71 20.23 19.59
CA ARG A 65 -0.96 20.04 18.33
C ARG A 65 0.39 20.76 18.34
N ARG A 66 0.49 21.91 19.03
CA ARG A 66 1.77 22.63 19.19
C ARG A 66 2.75 21.82 20.04
N ALA A 67 2.30 21.38 21.21
CA ALA A 67 3.08 20.53 22.11
C ALA A 67 3.54 19.23 21.43
N ALA A 68 2.69 18.63 20.60
CA ALA A 68 3.06 17.44 19.84
C ALA A 68 4.22 17.67 18.88
N ARG A 69 4.24 18.82 18.18
CA ARG A 69 5.36 19.17 17.29
C ARG A 69 6.67 19.39 18.05
N GLU A 70 6.62 19.89 19.27
CA GLU A 70 7.82 20.12 20.10
C GLU A 70 8.53 18.80 20.46
N ILE A 71 7.78 17.70 20.61
CA ILE A 71 8.32 16.37 20.94
C ILE A 71 8.39 15.41 19.74
N GLY A 72 8.15 15.90 18.52
CA GLY A 72 8.18 15.08 17.31
C GLY A 72 7.00 14.08 17.19
N GLU A 73 5.92 14.29 17.93
CA GLU A 73 4.70 13.48 17.86
C GLU A 73 3.74 14.01 16.80
N ASN A 74 3.09 13.09 16.08
CA ASN A 74 2.07 13.43 15.10
C ASN A 74 0.66 13.11 15.64
N VAL A 75 -0.03 14.12 16.14
CA VAL A 75 -1.42 14.01 16.63
C VAL A 75 -2.36 14.98 15.89
N SER A 76 -3.50 14.46 15.46
CA SER A 76 -4.56 15.22 14.79
C SER A 76 -5.66 15.68 15.76
N CYS A 77 -5.26 16.35 16.85
CA CYS A 77 -6.22 16.79 17.87
C CYS A 77 -7.13 17.88 17.30
N ASP A 78 -8.44 17.80 17.48
CA ASP A 78 -9.41 18.84 17.10
C ASP A 78 -10.42 19.12 18.23
N ALA A 79 -11.31 20.09 18.03
CA ALA A 79 -12.31 20.47 19.05
C ALA A 79 -13.24 19.30 19.42
N ARG A 80 -13.55 18.42 18.45
CA ARG A 80 -14.39 17.22 18.66
C ARG A 80 -13.68 16.21 19.55
N TYR A 81 -12.40 15.95 19.30
CA TYR A 81 -11.58 15.06 20.12
C TYR A 81 -11.53 15.54 21.57
N VAL A 82 -11.27 16.84 21.80
CA VAL A 82 -11.29 17.43 23.15
C VAL A 82 -12.66 17.24 23.82
N GLY A 83 -13.75 17.49 23.09
CA GLY A 83 -15.11 17.25 23.61
C GLY A 83 -15.37 15.81 24.02
N ARG A 84 -14.88 14.83 23.24
CA ARG A 84 -15.01 13.39 23.55
C ARG A 84 -14.17 12.96 24.76
N VAL A 85 -13.00 13.57 24.95
CA VAL A 85 -12.20 13.37 26.16
C VAL A 85 -12.97 13.89 27.38
N GLU A 86 -13.47 15.13 27.33
CA GLU A 86 -14.20 15.75 28.43
C GLU A 86 -15.53 15.04 28.76
N ALA A 87 -16.21 14.50 27.75
CA ALA A 87 -17.41 13.69 27.93
C ALA A 87 -17.13 12.30 28.54
N GLY A 88 -15.85 11.91 28.70
CA GLY A 88 -15.47 10.60 29.22
C GLY A 88 -15.63 9.46 28.22
N GLU A 89 -15.79 9.75 26.92
CA GLU A 89 -15.82 8.72 25.87
C GLU A 89 -14.45 8.08 25.67
N ILE A 90 -13.38 8.87 25.85
CA ILE A 90 -11.99 8.42 25.74
C ILE A 90 -11.49 8.16 27.16
N ARG A 91 -11.57 6.90 27.59
CA ARG A 91 -11.14 6.47 28.93
C ARG A 91 -9.63 6.38 29.08
N CYS A 92 -8.90 6.05 28.03
CA CYS A 92 -7.44 6.04 28.02
C CYS A 92 -6.97 6.51 26.63
N PRO A 93 -6.12 7.56 26.56
CA PRO A 93 -5.60 8.04 25.29
C PRO A 93 -4.62 7.02 24.72
N ASN A 94 -4.42 7.06 23.40
CA ASN A 94 -3.36 6.27 22.78
C ASN A 94 -1.98 6.82 23.19
N TYR A 95 -0.91 6.08 22.91
CA TYR A 95 0.44 6.43 23.35
C TYR A 95 0.94 7.80 22.84
N ALA A 96 0.54 8.22 21.64
CA ALA A 96 0.94 9.51 21.09
C ALA A 96 0.31 10.66 21.90
N TYR A 97 -1.01 10.62 22.10
CA TYR A 97 -1.70 11.62 22.93
C TYR A 97 -1.24 11.60 24.39
N GLU A 98 -0.96 10.42 24.96
CA GLU A 98 -0.38 10.30 26.29
C GLU A 98 0.95 11.06 26.39
N ARG A 99 1.91 10.80 25.49
CA ARG A 99 3.20 11.50 25.51
C ARG A 99 3.03 13.02 25.37
N VAL A 100 2.11 13.45 24.50
CA VAL A 100 1.80 14.87 24.34
C VAL A 100 1.20 15.47 25.61
N PHE A 101 0.25 14.81 26.26
CA PHE A 101 -0.34 15.33 27.50
C PHE A 101 0.64 15.33 28.67
N LEU A 102 1.50 14.32 28.78
CA LEU A 102 2.54 14.26 29.80
C LEU A 102 3.65 15.29 29.55
N HIS A 103 3.91 15.65 28.29
CA HIS A 103 4.79 16.76 27.94
C HIS A 103 4.18 18.13 28.28
N MET A 104 2.88 18.31 28.01
CA MET A 104 2.16 19.54 28.36
C MET A 104 2.02 19.76 29.87
N TYR A 105 1.94 18.67 30.65
CA TYR A 105 1.79 18.70 32.10
C TYR A 105 2.84 17.79 32.76
N PRO A 106 4.11 18.21 32.81
CA PRO A 106 5.16 17.43 33.43
C PRO A 106 4.82 17.12 34.90
N GLY A 107 5.03 15.86 35.32
CA GLY A 107 4.74 15.40 36.68
C GLY A 107 3.30 14.91 36.92
N TYR A 108 2.39 15.08 35.94
CA TYR A 108 1.05 14.48 36.01
C TYR A 108 1.09 13.03 35.52
N SER A 109 0.24 12.17 36.07
CA SER A 109 -0.07 10.85 35.54
C SER A 109 -1.34 10.89 34.66
N LEU A 110 -1.60 9.84 33.87
CA LEU A 110 -2.87 9.72 33.13
C LEU A 110 -4.10 9.84 34.05
N THR A 111 -4.00 9.30 35.27
CA THR A 111 -5.04 9.42 36.30
C THR A 111 -5.24 10.86 36.79
N ASP A 112 -4.18 11.65 36.92
CA ASP A 112 -4.27 13.07 37.29
C ASP A 112 -4.91 13.91 36.17
N LEU A 113 -4.75 13.46 34.92
CA LEU A 113 -5.43 14.00 33.74
C LEU A 113 -6.88 13.46 33.59
N GLY A 114 -7.36 12.65 34.53
CA GLY A 114 -8.71 12.08 34.58
C GLY A 114 -8.95 10.89 33.64
N PHE A 115 -7.90 10.24 33.16
CA PHE A 115 -7.99 9.00 32.38
C PHE A 115 -7.84 7.75 33.28
N GLU A 116 -8.44 6.65 32.86
CA GLU A 116 -8.24 5.34 33.49
C GLU A 116 -6.83 4.81 33.18
N PRO A 117 -6.14 4.19 34.17
CA PRO A 117 -4.88 3.50 33.92
C PRO A 117 -5.06 2.46 32.82
N ARG A 118 -4.11 2.38 31.88
CA ARG A 118 -4.21 1.48 30.72
C ARG A 118 -4.41 0.00 31.12
N GLN A 119 -3.89 -0.39 32.28
CA GLN A 119 -4.07 -1.72 32.87
C GLN A 119 -5.55 -2.00 33.24
N ALA A 120 -6.28 -1.00 33.73
CA ALA A 120 -7.70 -1.11 34.08
C ALA A 120 -8.60 -1.22 32.84
N VAL A 121 -8.26 -0.51 31.76
CA VAL A 121 -8.99 -0.59 30.48
C VAL A 121 -8.79 -1.96 29.80
N ARG A 122 -7.59 -2.54 29.89
CA ARG A 122 -7.29 -3.90 29.36
C ARG A 122 -7.86 -5.03 30.24
N GLY A 123 -7.99 -4.81 31.55
CA GLY A 123 -8.45 -5.82 32.53
C GLY A 123 -9.93 -6.17 32.48
N ARG A 124 -10.79 -5.44 31.75
CA ARG A 124 -12.21 -5.81 31.56
C ARG A 124 -12.45 -6.82 30.44
N THR A 125 -11.55 -6.92 29.46
CA THR A 125 -11.60 -7.99 28.45
C THR A 125 -11.05 -9.34 28.96
N ALA A 126 -10.34 -9.34 30.10
CA ALA A 126 -9.77 -10.55 30.71
C ALA A 126 -10.70 -11.25 31.74
N ARG A 127 -11.81 -10.63 32.15
CA ARG A 127 -12.80 -11.25 33.06
C ARG A 127 -13.91 -12.05 32.36
N GLY A 128 -13.85 -12.18 31.03
CA GLY A 128 -14.75 -13.03 30.22
C GLY A 128 -14.13 -14.37 29.77
N ARG A 129 -12.88 -14.64 30.14
CA ARG A 129 -12.19 -15.92 29.92
C ARG A 129 -11.39 -16.26 31.19
N GLY A 130 -12.04 -16.95 32.10
CA GLY A 130 -11.46 -17.32 33.39
C GLY A 130 -12.46 -18.12 34.21
N ALA A 131 -12.88 -19.27 33.69
CA ALA A 131 -13.65 -20.24 34.44
C ALA A 131 -13.45 -21.65 33.86
N TYR A 132 -12.20 -22.07 33.64
CA TYR A 132 -11.79 -23.48 33.63
C TYR A 132 -10.28 -23.50 33.86
N ASP A 133 -9.89 -23.48 35.13
CA ASP A 133 -8.61 -24.03 35.60
C ASP A 133 -8.76 -24.24 37.11
N ALA A 134 -9.26 -25.43 37.46
CA ALA A 134 -9.03 -26.03 38.75
C ALA A 134 -9.19 -27.55 38.64
N ALA A 135 -8.07 -28.24 38.85
CA ALA A 135 -7.92 -29.61 39.33
C ALA A 135 -8.08 -30.79 38.35
N GLY A 136 -6.96 -31.49 38.14
CA GLY A 136 -6.90 -32.93 38.41
C GLY A 136 -6.82 -33.87 37.21
N THR A 137 -5.63 -34.41 36.94
CA THR A 137 -5.47 -35.78 36.40
C THR A 137 -5.72 -36.78 37.55
N PRO A 138 -6.28 -37.98 37.32
CA PRO A 138 -5.44 -39.11 36.87
C PRO A 138 -6.11 -40.17 35.95
N GLU A 139 -5.24 -40.87 35.22
CA GLU A 139 -5.17 -42.31 34.86
C GLU A 139 -6.41 -43.25 34.78
N ASP A 140 -6.43 -43.96 33.63
CA ASP A 140 -6.59 -45.42 33.42
C ASP A 140 -7.93 -46.10 33.05
N ALA A 141 -7.79 -46.98 32.03
CA ALA A 141 -8.54 -48.21 31.71
C ALA A 141 -10.05 -48.19 31.33
N ARG A 142 -10.36 -48.58 30.07
CA ARG A 142 -11.06 -49.85 29.67
C ARG A 142 -11.73 -49.80 28.27
N MET A 143 -11.31 -50.73 27.40
CA MET A 143 -12.08 -51.59 26.45
C MET A 143 -13.62 -51.41 26.41
N ARG A 144 -14.40 -51.46 25.30
CA ARG A 144 -14.37 -52.19 23.99
C ARG A 144 -15.70 -51.84 23.22
N PRO A 145 -16.11 -52.46 22.07
CA PRO A 145 -15.62 -52.42 20.67
C PRO A 145 -16.69 -52.06 19.59
N GLY A 146 -16.21 -51.84 18.35
CA GLY A 146 -16.75 -52.52 17.15
C GLY A 146 -17.66 -51.75 16.19
N SER A 147 -17.20 -51.53 14.95
CA SER A 147 -17.90 -52.01 13.74
C SER A 147 -17.04 -51.79 12.49
N THR A 148 -16.90 -52.87 11.74
CA THR A 148 -16.21 -53.07 10.47
C THR A 148 -17.03 -52.56 9.27
N ARG A 149 -16.33 -52.21 8.17
CA ARG A 149 -16.61 -52.50 6.73
C ARG A 149 -15.77 -51.55 5.87
N SER A 150 -14.69 -52.00 5.22
CA SER A 150 -14.63 -52.74 3.93
C SER A 150 -14.88 -51.86 2.70
N GLU A 151 -13.79 -51.32 2.13
CA GLU A 151 -13.56 -51.09 0.69
C GLU A 151 -13.52 -52.45 -0.07
N PRO A 152 -13.66 -52.57 -1.42
CA PRO A 152 -12.93 -51.82 -2.49
C PRO A 152 -13.71 -51.73 -3.86
N PRO A 153 -13.12 -51.66 -5.08
CA PRO A 153 -11.88 -51.05 -5.59
C PRO A 153 -12.09 -50.08 -6.79
N CYS A 154 -11.02 -49.37 -7.17
CA CYS A 154 -10.84 -48.59 -8.40
C CYS A 154 -10.69 -49.48 -9.66
N PRO A 155 -10.88 -48.94 -10.89
CA PRO A 155 -10.15 -49.43 -12.05
C PRO A 155 -9.29 -48.34 -12.72
N THR A 156 -8.11 -48.79 -13.14
CA THR A 156 -7.07 -48.16 -13.97
C THR A 156 -7.47 -48.07 -15.45
N ARG A 157 -7.01 -47.01 -16.15
CA ARG A 157 -6.73 -47.05 -17.59
C ARG A 157 -5.78 -45.91 -18.03
N ASP A 158 -4.61 -46.27 -18.53
CA ASP A 158 -3.68 -45.45 -19.35
C ASP A 158 -4.07 -45.56 -20.86
N PRO A 159 -3.32 -44.96 -21.82
CA PRO A 159 -3.11 -43.54 -22.11
C PRO A 159 -3.42 -43.20 -23.60
N VAL A 160 -3.07 -41.98 -24.06
CA VAL A 160 -2.90 -41.47 -25.46
C VAL A 160 -3.88 -40.36 -25.87
N HIS A 161 -3.40 -39.11 -25.95
CA HIS A 161 -3.30 -38.31 -27.19
C HIS A 161 -2.62 -36.96 -26.90
N SER A 162 -1.58 -36.58 -27.67
CA SER A 162 -1.17 -35.18 -27.82
C SER A 162 -2.14 -34.47 -28.77
N PRO A 163 -2.26 -33.13 -28.68
CA PRO A 163 -1.66 -32.35 -29.75
C PRO A 163 -0.99 -31.05 -29.30
N ASP A 164 -0.05 -30.67 -30.17
CA ASP A 164 0.52 -29.35 -30.43
C ASP A 164 -0.54 -28.24 -30.43
N ASP A 165 -0.31 -27.15 -29.70
CA ASP A 165 -0.96 -25.87 -29.95
C ASP A 165 -0.02 -24.72 -29.54
N ARG A 166 0.38 -23.95 -30.56
CA ARG A 166 1.16 -22.72 -30.44
C ARG A 166 0.25 -21.62 -29.89
N PRO A 167 0.69 -20.77 -28.95
CA PRO A 167 -0.10 -19.60 -28.59
C PRO A 167 -0.15 -18.63 -29.77
N THR A 168 -1.38 -18.32 -30.17
CA THR A 168 -1.76 -17.38 -31.21
C THR A 168 -1.44 -15.93 -30.83
N ASP A 169 -1.02 -15.19 -31.85
CA ASP A 169 -0.38 -13.88 -31.92
C ASP A 169 -1.30 -12.68 -31.58
N GLU A 170 -2.14 -12.75 -30.53
CA GLU A 170 -3.12 -11.70 -30.19
C GLU A 170 -2.57 -10.58 -29.29
N GLU A 171 -1.49 -10.81 -28.52
CA GLU A 171 -0.85 -9.77 -27.70
C GLU A 171 -0.04 -8.75 -28.54
N SER A 172 0.25 -9.09 -29.80
CA SER A 172 1.07 -8.30 -30.73
C SER A 172 0.32 -7.07 -31.29
N ASP A 173 -1.02 -7.10 -31.34
CA ASP A 173 -1.82 -6.01 -31.92
C ASP A 173 -2.09 -4.85 -30.94
N VAL A 174 -2.06 -5.12 -29.63
CA VAL A 174 -2.20 -4.07 -28.61
C VAL A 174 -0.93 -3.20 -28.54
N LEU A 175 0.24 -3.80 -28.81
CA LEU A 175 1.55 -3.14 -28.84
C LEU A 175 1.72 -2.18 -30.02
N ARG A 176 1.01 -2.37 -31.14
CA ARG A 176 1.01 -1.39 -32.24
C ARG A 176 0.29 -0.10 -31.86
N ARG A 177 -0.72 -0.15 -30.98
CA ARG A 177 -1.54 1.03 -30.65
C ARG A 177 -0.89 1.96 -29.63
N ALA A 178 -0.09 1.42 -28.70
CA ALA A 178 0.74 2.21 -27.79
C ALA A 178 1.98 2.81 -28.48
N PHE A 179 2.48 2.16 -29.55
CA PHE A 179 3.65 2.62 -30.30
C PHE A 179 3.32 3.60 -31.44
N MET A 180 2.08 3.65 -31.93
CA MET A 180 1.69 4.48 -33.10
C MET A 180 0.99 5.82 -32.77
N THR A 181 0.79 6.15 -31.49
CA THR A 181 0.19 7.44 -31.07
C THR A 181 1.20 8.48 -30.56
N GLY A 182 2.49 8.14 -30.51
CA GLY A 182 3.58 9.12 -30.40
C GLY A 182 3.98 9.65 -31.78
N GLY A 183 3.66 10.92 -32.08
CA GLY A 183 4.01 11.55 -33.35
C GLY A 183 5.52 11.60 -33.64
N PRO A 184 5.94 11.69 -34.92
CA PRO A 184 7.32 11.40 -35.37
C PRO A 184 8.37 12.50 -35.07
N ALA A 185 8.27 13.24 -33.97
CA ALA A 185 9.07 14.46 -33.74
C ALA A 185 10.17 14.38 -32.66
N ALA A 186 10.50 13.22 -32.09
CA ALA A 186 11.52 13.14 -31.02
C ALA A 186 12.50 11.96 -31.14
N VAL A 187 12.98 11.66 -32.36
CA VAL A 187 14.10 10.72 -32.56
C VAL A 187 15.22 11.42 -33.33
N ALA A 188 16.00 12.24 -32.62
CA ALA A 188 17.36 12.62 -33.03
C ALA A 188 18.07 13.37 -31.89
N ALA A 189 18.78 12.64 -31.03
CA ALA A 189 20.10 13.00 -30.48
C ALA A 189 20.38 12.26 -29.16
N VAL A 190 20.74 10.97 -29.22
CA VAL A 190 21.73 10.39 -28.28
C VAL A 190 22.41 9.22 -28.98
N CYS A 191 23.49 9.49 -29.70
CA CYS A 191 24.52 8.49 -29.98
C CYS A 191 25.84 9.09 -29.54
N LEU A 192 26.57 8.35 -28.70
CA LEU A 192 27.87 8.62 -28.08
C LEU A 192 27.83 9.21 -26.66
N GLU A 193 27.26 8.48 -25.69
CA GLU A 193 27.64 8.62 -24.29
C GLU A 193 27.72 7.25 -23.58
N SER A 194 28.74 7.10 -22.74
CA SER A 194 29.17 5.90 -22.02
C SER A 194 28.07 5.21 -21.18
N PRO A 195 28.17 3.90 -20.89
CA PRO A 195 27.14 3.12 -20.20
C PRO A 195 26.77 3.57 -18.77
N GLU A 196 27.51 4.51 -18.17
CA GLU A 196 27.14 5.13 -16.88
C GLU A 196 26.08 6.25 -17.01
N SER A 197 25.88 6.82 -18.20
CA SER A 197 24.90 7.88 -18.50
C SER A 197 23.45 7.35 -18.62
N LEU A 198 23.29 6.05 -18.94
CA LEU A 198 21.97 5.40 -19.10
C LEU A 198 21.24 5.08 -17.78
N ALA A 199 21.81 5.44 -16.63
CA ALA A 199 21.26 5.14 -15.30
C ALA A 199 20.49 6.31 -14.65
N HIS A 200 20.25 7.42 -15.35
CA HIS A 200 19.52 8.58 -14.82
C HIS A 200 18.24 8.90 -15.61
N PRO A 201 17.04 8.63 -15.05
CA PRO A 201 15.79 9.16 -15.59
C PRO A 201 15.75 10.68 -15.42
N ALA A 202 16.37 11.42 -16.34
CA ALA A 202 16.36 12.88 -16.39
C ALA A 202 14.99 13.45 -16.82
N ALA A 203 14.03 12.60 -17.20
CA ALA A 203 12.82 13.02 -17.94
C ALA A 203 11.56 13.28 -17.08
N VAL A 204 11.51 12.90 -15.81
CA VAL A 204 10.28 13.08 -14.99
C VAL A 204 10.18 14.54 -14.53
N SER A 205 9.50 15.37 -15.30
CA SER A 205 9.22 16.76 -14.95
C SER A 205 7.89 17.24 -15.53
N VAL A 206 7.07 17.87 -14.69
CA VAL A 206 5.93 18.68 -15.16
C VAL A 206 6.44 20.10 -15.42
N PRO A 207 6.19 20.69 -16.60
CA PRO A 207 6.58 22.05 -16.89
C PRO A 207 5.91 23.02 -15.93
N ALA A 208 6.68 23.99 -15.42
CA ALA A 208 6.12 25.05 -14.60
C ALA A 208 5.15 25.90 -15.43
N ALA A 209 4.08 26.39 -14.79
CA ALA A 209 3.21 27.38 -15.40
C ALA A 209 4.07 28.55 -15.91
N ALA A 210 3.86 28.97 -17.17
CA ALA A 210 4.52 30.18 -17.67
C ALA A 210 4.24 31.33 -16.69
N ARG A 211 5.27 32.08 -16.29
CA ARG A 211 5.21 33.14 -15.23
C ARG A 211 4.14 34.22 -15.45
N SER A 212 3.41 34.20 -16.55
CA SER A 212 2.33 35.13 -16.91
C SER A 212 1.08 34.48 -17.54
N GLY A 213 0.96 33.13 -17.56
CA GLY A 213 -0.13 32.42 -18.26
C GLY A 213 -0.92 31.48 -17.36
N ARG A 214 -2.26 31.45 -17.53
CA ARG A 214 -3.11 30.39 -16.96
C ARG A 214 -2.85 29.08 -17.71
N PRO A 215 -2.86 27.92 -17.03
CA PRO A 215 -2.61 26.63 -17.67
C PRO A 215 -3.65 26.30 -18.73
N GLY A 216 -3.19 25.62 -19.78
CA GLY A 216 -3.96 25.18 -20.94
C GLY A 216 -3.85 23.67 -21.15
N GLY A 217 -4.25 23.22 -22.35
CA GLY A 217 -4.27 21.80 -22.68
C GLY A 217 -2.89 21.14 -22.76
N ALA A 218 -1.84 21.93 -23.02
CA ALA A 218 -0.47 21.43 -23.08
C ALA A 218 0.05 21.07 -21.68
N GLU A 219 -0.21 21.92 -20.68
CA GLU A 219 0.16 21.66 -19.29
C GLU A 219 -0.61 20.45 -18.74
N ALA A 220 -1.90 20.31 -19.04
CA ALA A 220 -2.68 19.13 -18.68
C ALA A 220 -2.10 17.84 -19.31
N ALA A 221 -1.78 17.88 -20.61
CA ALA A 221 -1.15 16.74 -21.29
C ALA A 221 0.22 16.39 -20.71
N ALA A 222 1.01 17.37 -20.29
CA ALA A 222 2.31 17.13 -19.68
C ALA A 222 2.21 16.45 -18.30
N VAL A 223 1.18 16.77 -17.51
CA VAL A 223 0.90 16.05 -16.25
C VAL A 223 0.52 14.59 -16.53
N GLU A 224 -0.39 14.36 -17.48
CA GLU A 224 -0.81 13.02 -17.90
C GLU A 224 0.38 12.18 -18.40
N GLU A 225 1.26 12.77 -19.21
CA GLU A 225 2.45 12.09 -19.73
C GLU A 225 3.46 11.77 -18.62
N THR A 226 3.65 12.69 -17.68
CA THR A 226 4.52 12.44 -16.51
C THR A 226 4.03 11.23 -15.70
N VAL A 227 2.71 11.04 -15.59
CA VAL A 227 2.14 9.85 -14.92
C VAL A 227 2.53 8.57 -15.67
N ARG A 228 2.45 8.56 -17.00
CA ARG A 228 2.84 7.41 -17.84
C ARG A 228 4.33 7.11 -17.72
N ASP A 229 5.18 8.14 -17.81
CA ASP A 229 6.62 8.02 -17.66
C ASP A 229 7.00 7.40 -16.32
N ILE A 230 6.41 7.89 -15.22
CA ILE A 230 6.68 7.35 -13.88
C ILE A 230 6.36 5.86 -13.81
N ARG A 231 5.23 5.42 -14.38
CA ARG A 231 4.84 4.00 -14.38
C ARG A 231 5.82 3.15 -15.16
N LEU A 232 6.15 3.54 -16.38
CA LEU A 232 7.11 2.84 -17.24
C LEU A 232 8.50 2.74 -16.58
N PHE A 233 8.96 3.82 -15.95
CA PHE A 233 10.23 3.81 -15.23
C PHE A 233 10.17 2.93 -13.97
N ASP A 234 9.06 2.93 -13.23
CA ASP A 234 8.90 2.08 -12.04
C ASP A 234 8.88 0.59 -12.40
N ASP A 235 8.14 0.21 -13.44
CA ASP A 235 8.03 -1.17 -13.90
C ASP A 235 9.39 -1.74 -14.32
N ARG A 236 10.23 -0.90 -14.96
CA ARG A 236 11.53 -1.30 -15.47
C ARG A 236 12.68 -1.20 -14.45
N TYR A 237 12.70 -0.16 -13.63
CA TYR A 237 13.88 0.17 -12.78
C TYR A 237 13.60 0.18 -11.27
N GLY A 238 12.33 0.23 -10.86
CA GLY A 238 11.89 0.32 -9.47
C GLY A 238 11.86 1.75 -8.89
N ALA A 239 11.31 1.87 -7.69
CA ALA A 239 10.83 3.14 -7.15
C ALA A 239 11.89 4.08 -6.51
N ASP A 240 12.97 3.53 -5.94
CA ASP A 240 13.85 4.25 -5.01
C ASP A 240 14.50 5.52 -5.61
N GLY A 241 14.88 5.45 -6.89
CA GLY A 241 15.47 6.58 -7.61
C GLY A 241 14.44 7.60 -8.09
N LEU A 242 13.18 7.19 -8.25
CA LEU A 242 12.12 7.97 -8.87
C LEU A 242 11.36 8.83 -7.86
N TYR A 243 11.16 8.32 -6.63
CA TYR A 243 10.32 8.99 -5.63
C TYR A 243 10.67 10.46 -5.42
N ARG A 244 11.96 10.80 -5.25
CA ARG A 244 12.40 12.19 -5.04
C ARG A 244 12.09 13.11 -6.23
N ARG A 245 12.19 12.61 -7.46
CA ARG A 245 11.92 13.41 -8.67
C ARG A 245 10.43 13.57 -8.90
N ALA A 246 9.66 12.49 -8.71
CA ALA A 246 8.21 12.50 -8.82
C ALA A 246 7.57 13.51 -7.85
N GLY A 247 8.13 13.70 -6.64
CA GLY A 247 7.68 14.74 -5.71
C GLY A 247 7.92 16.19 -6.20
N GLY A 248 8.88 16.43 -7.10
CA GLY A 248 9.03 17.71 -7.80
C GLY A 248 7.93 17.94 -8.83
N ALA A 249 7.66 16.92 -9.65
CA ALA A 249 6.59 16.94 -10.63
C ALA A 249 5.20 17.14 -10.00
N LEU A 250 4.94 16.48 -8.87
CA LEU A 250 3.68 16.63 -8.14
C LEU A 250 3.48 18.05 -7.60
N ARG A 251 4.53 18.68 -7.08
CA ARG A 251 4.48 20.09 -6.64
C ARG A 251 4.14 21.02 -7.81
N ALA A 252 4.76 20.82 -8.97
CA ALA A 252 4.45 21.61 -10.16
C ALA A 252 3.00 21.38 -10.64
N ALA A 253 2.46 20.16 -10.52
CA ALA A 253 1.06 19.89 -10.82
C ALA A 253 0.10 20.62 -9.85
N TYR A 254 0.43 20.71 -8.56
CA TYR A 254 -0.32 21.54 -7.61
C TYR A 254 -0.26 23.02 -7.95
N ASP A 255 0.91 23.53 -8.35
CA ASP A 255 1.04 24.92 -8.79
C ASP A 255 0.14 25.21 -10.02
N LEU A 256 -0.03 24.24 -10.93
CA LEU A 256 -0.96 24.35 -12.06
C LEU A 256 -2.42 24.37 -11.60
N LEU A 257 -2.82 23.52 -10.65
CA LEU A 257 -4.17 23.55 -10.07
C LEU A 257 -4.45 24.89 -9.38
N ASP A 258 -3.50 25.40 -8.59
CA ASP A 258 -3.62 26.68 -7.88
C ASP A 258 -3.69 27.88 -8.84
N ALA A 259 -2.97 27.82 -9.97
CA ALA A 259 -3.02 28.86 -11.01
C ALA A 259 -4.40 28.92 -11.70
N GLY A 260 -5.09 27.79 -11.79
CA GLY A 260 -6.44 27.66 -12.34
C GLY A 260 -6.51 27.83 -13.86
N ALA A 261 -7.03 26.81 -14.55
CA ALA A 261 -7.26 26.89 -16.00
C ALA A 261 -8.47 27.76 -16.35
N ARG A 262 -8.49 28.31 -17.57
CA ARG A 262 -9.64 29.11 -18.06
C ARG A 262 -10.85 28.28 -18.46
N ARG A 263 -10.63 27.04 -18.91
CA ARG A 263 -11.67 26.18 -19.48
C ARG A 263 -11.91 24.99 -18.57
N GLN A 264 -13.17 24.68 -18.29
CA GLN A 264 -13.56 23.57 -17.43
C GLN A 264 -12.93 22.22 -17.85
N PRO A 265 -12.92 21.83 -19.16
CA PRO A 265 -12.29 20.56 -19.56
C PRO A 265 -10.79 20.49 -19.27
N THR A 266 -10.09 21.63 -19.20
CA THR A 266 -8.67 21.67 -18.82
C THR A 266 -8.52 21.56 -17.31
N THR A 267 -9.39 22.21 -16.54
CA THR A 267 -9.45 22.08 -15.08
C THR A 267 -9.69 20.63 -14.67
N ASP A 268 -10.66 19.95 -15.30
CA ASP A 268 -11.00 18.56 -14.99
C ASP A 268 -9.81 17.63 -15.28
N ARG A 269 -9.16 17.78 -16.45
CA ARG A 269 -7.94 17.03 -16.80
C ARG A 269 -6.78 17.28 -15.84
N LEU A 270 -6.57 18.53 -15.42
CA LEU A 270 -5.54 18.84 -14.44
C LEU A 270 -5.85 18.20 -13.08
N HIS A 271 -7.11 18.17 -12.65
CA HIS A 271 -7.50 17.48 -11.42
C HIS A 271 -7.26 15.97 -11.53
N SER A 272 -7.80 15.29 -12.53
CA SER A 272 -7.60 13.85 -12.72
C SER A 272 -6.11 13.51 -12.87
N GLY A 273 -5.37 14.25 -13.70
CA GLY A 273 -3.92 14.05 -13.89
C GLY A 273 -3.11 14.28 -12.61
N THR A 274 -3.42 15.32 -11.83
CA THR A 274 -2.72 15.57 -10.55
C THR A 274 -3.06 14.50 -9.52
N GLY A 275 -4.30 14.01 -9.49
CA GLY A 275 -4.71 12.90 -8.63
C GLY A 275 -3.98 11.61 -8.99
N GLU A 276 -3.91 11.26 -10.28
CA GLU A 276 -3.14 10.12 -10.76
C GLU A 276 -1.64 10.26 -10.45
N LEU A 277 -1.09 11.48 -10.57
CA LEU A 277 0.30 11.75 -10.20
C LEU A 277 0.54 11.59 -8.70
N ALA A 278 -0.40 12.01 -7.85
CA ALA A 278 -0.36 11.76 -6.42
C ALA A 278 -0.40 10.26 -6.11
N LEU A 279 -1.22 9.47 -6.81
CA LEU A 279 -1.22 8.01 -6.67
C LEU A 279 0.12 7.39 -7.08
N SER A 280 0.70 7.82 -8.20
CA SER A 280 2.01 7.35 -8.65
C SER A 280 3.12 7.69 -7.64
N VAL A 281 3.13 8.91 -7.09
CA VAL A 281 4.12 9.30 -6.07
C VAL A 281 3.91 8.52 -4.77
N GLY A 282 2.66 8.29 -4.38
CA GLY A 282 2.32 7.44 -3.24
C GLY A 282 2.79 5.99 -3.43
N TRP A 283 2.61 5.44 -4.64
CA TRP A 283 3.09 4.11 -5.01
C TRP A 283 4.61 3.99 -4.92
N LEU A 284 5.33 4.98 -5.47
CA LEU A 284 6.79 5.03 -5.35
C LEU A 284 7.23 5.08 -3.88
N ALA A 285 6.56 5.87 -3.02
CA ALA A 285 6.86 5.88 -1.58
C ALA A 285 6.63 4.50 -0.95
N HIS A 286 5.53 3.84 -1.33
CA HIS A 286 5.15 2.53 -0.82
C HIS A 286 6.20 1.48 -1.20
N ASP A 287 6.55 1.34 -2.48
CA ASP A 287 7.53 0.34 -2.94
C ASP A 287 8.95 0.61 -2.40
N SER A 288 9.27 1.88 -2.11
CA SER A 288 10.48 2.26 -1.37
C SER A 288 10.43 2.00 0.14
N GLY A 289 9.39 1.33 0.65
CA GLY A 289 9.24 1.01 2.08
C GLY A 289 8.87 2.19 2.96
N ARG A 290 8.53 3.36 2.38
CA ARG A 290 8.20 4.61 3.09
C ARG A 290 6.68 4.69 3.33
N LEU A 291 6.13 3.68 4.00
CA LEU A 291 4.68 3.50 4.14
C LEU A 291 3.96 4.70 4.77
N SER A 292 4.61 5.39 5.71
CA SER A 292 4.07 6.60 6.35
C SER A 292 3.94 7.78 5.38
N GLU A 293 4.79 7.83 4.36
CA GLU A 293 4.82 8.89 3.33
C GLU A 293 3.91 8.56 2.14
N ALA A 294 3.65 7.28 1.87
CA ALA A 294 2.67 6.86 0.87
C ALA A 294 1.24 7.29 1.24
N ARG A 295 0.87 7.14 2.52
CA ARG A 295 -0.49 7.40 3.01
C ARG A 295 -1.05 8.79 2.69
N PRO A 296 -0.36 9.92 2.96
CA PRO A 296 -0.89 11.24 2.65
C PRO A 296 -1.14 11.43 1.15
N HIS A 297 -0.30 10.88 0.27
CA HIS A 297 -0.49 10.97 -1.18
C HIS A 297 -1.78 10.27 -1.65
N TYR A 298 -2.09 9.08 -1.11
CA TYR A 298 -3.35 8.41 -1.43
C TYR A 298 -4.58 9.14 -0.89
N ALA A 299 -4.47 9.74 0.30
CA ALA A 299 -5.54 10.56 0.87
C ALA A 299 -5.78 11.84 0.04
N GLU A 300 -4.72 12.45 -0.46
CA GLU A 300 -4.79 13.63 -1.32
C GLU A 300 -5.40 13.30 -2.69
N ALA A 301 -4.97 12.20 -3.32
CA ALA A 301 -5.59 11.71 -4.55
C ALA A 301 -7.09 11.43 -4.37
N LEU A 302 -7.49 10.82 -3.25
CA LEU A 302 -8.90 10.59 -2.92
C LEU A 302 -9.69 11.90 -2.79
N ALA A 303 -9.10 12.91 -2.15
CA ALA A 303 -9.72 14.23 -2.03
C ALA A 303 -9.89 14.90 -3.40
N ILE A 304 -8.85 14.84 -4.25
CA ILE A 304 -8.88 15.36 -5.62
C ILE A 304 -9.95 14.65 -6.45
N ALA A 305 -10.03 13.33 -6.38
CA ALA A 305 -11.04 12.54 -7.08
C ALA A 305 -12.46 12.99 -6.75
N ARG A 306 -12.74 13.23 -5.46
CA ARG A 306 -14.06 13.70 -5.00
C ARG A 306 -14.38 15.12 -5.43
N VAL A 307 -13.39 16.01 -5.43
CA VAL A 307 -13.55 17.39 -5.93
C VAL A 307 -13.81 17.37 -7.44
N ALA A 308 -13.14 16.49 -8.18
CA ALA A 308 -13.28 16.35 -9.63
C ALA A 308 -14.54 15.56 -10.04
N GLY A 309 -15.16 14.83 -9.12
CA GLY A 309 -16.21 13.87 -9.46
C GLY A 309 -15.72 12.69 -10.31
N ASP A 310 -14.48 12.23 -10.08
CA ASP A 310 -13.83 11.16 -10.84
C ASP A 310 -13.89 9.82 -10.08
N PRO A 311 -14.88 8.95 -10.37
CA PRO A 311 -15.04 7.67 -9.67
C PRO A 311 -13.93 6.67 -10.01
N ALA A 312 -13.28 6.76 -11.18
CA ALA A 312 -12.20 5.85 -11.54
C ALA A 312 -10.96 6.14 -10.71
N LEU A 313 -10.61 7.42 -10.55
CA LEU A 313 -9.53 7.86 -9.68
C LEU A 313 -9.83 7.56 -8.20
N GLU A 314 -11.08 7.73 -7.74
CA GLU A 314 -11.48 7.37 -6.37
C GLU A 314 -11.31 5.87 -6.11
N ALA A 315 -11.74 5.01 -7.03
CA ALA A 315 -11.54 3.57 -6.92
C ALA A 315 -10.05 3.17 -6.89
N HIS A 316 -9.22 3.84 -7.70
CA HIS A 316 -7.77 3.63 -7.71
C HIS A 316 -7.13 4.04 -6.36
N ALA A 317 -7.52 5.19 -5.80
CA ALA A 317 -7.06 5.62 -4.48
C ALA A 317 -7.44 4.64 -3.36
N PHE A 318 -8.64 4.08 -3.40
CA PHE A 318 -9.06 3.03 -2.46
C PHE A 318 -8.29 1.72 -2.65
N CYS A 319 -8.01 1.32 -3.89
CA CYS A 319 -7.19 0.15 -4.20
C CYS A 319 -5.80 0.27 -3.55
N ASN A 320 -5.12 1.38 -3.77
CA ASN A 320 -3.78 1.62 -3.23
C ASN A 320 -3.80 1.79 -1.70
N THR A 321 -4.83 2.42 -1.15
CA THR A 321 -5.04 2.51 0.31
C THR A 321 -5.22 1.13 0.93
N SER A 322 -5.98 0.23 0.28
CA SER A 322 -6.17 -1.14 0.75
C SER A 322 -4.84 -1.90 0.80
N PHE A 323 -4.05 -1.79 -0.26
CA PHE A 323 -2.75 -2.44 -0.33
C PHE A 323 -1.77 -1.91 0.72
N LEU A 324 -1.70 -0.60 0.89
CA LEU A 324 -0.88 0.03 1.93
C LEU A 324 -1.31 -0.39 3.34
N ALA A 325 -2.61 -0.45 3.59
CA ALA A 325 -3.15 -0.87 4.87
C ALA A 325 -2.77 -2.33 5.19
N ARG A 326 -2.76 -3.22 4.18
CA ARG A 326 -2.26 -4.59 4.33
C ARG A 326 -0.79 -4.59 4.75
N ASP A 327 0.08 -3.93 4.00
CA ASP A 327 1.53 -3.91 4.25
C ASP A 327 1.89 -3.22 5.57
N ALA A 328 1.07 -2.27 6.02
CA ALA A 328 1.21 -1.62 7.31
C ALA A 328 0.62 -2.43 8.48
N GLY A 329 0.14 -3.67 8.27
CA GLY A 329 -0.44 -4.51 9.32
C GLY A 329 -1.79 -4.00 9.85
N ARG A 330 -2.58 -3.32 9.03
CA ARG A 330 -3.88 -2.71 9.37
C ARG A 330 -5.02 -3.38 8.60
N PRO A 331 -5.26 -4.69 8.83
CA PRO A 331 -6.06 -5.50 7.92
C PRO A 331 -7.55 -5.10 7.86
N ARG A 332 -8.13 -4.61 8.97
CA ARG A 332 -9.51 -4.09 8.95
C ARG A 332 -9.67 -2.86 8.06
N GLU A 333 -8.65 -2.03 7.95
CA GLU A 333 -8.68 -0.91 7.02
C GLU A 333 -8.49 -1.41 5.59
N ALA A 334 -7.61 -2.39 5.36
CA ALA A 334 -7.43 -3.00 4.05
C ALA A 334 -8.74 -3.53 3.46
N VAL A 335 -9.49 -4.31 4.26
CA VAL A 335 -10.82 -4.80 3.89
C VAL A 335 -11.77 -3.65 3.57
N ARG A 336 -11.90 -2.66 4.46
CA ARG A 336 -12.85 -1.54 4.25
C ARG A 336 -12.50 -0.70 3.02
N ALA A 337 -11.22 -0.44 2.78
CA ALA A 337 -10.77 0.32 1.62
C ALA A 337 -11.05 -0.45 0.32
N ALA A 338 -10.78 -1.77 0.29
CA ALA A 338 -11.11 -2.60 -0.87
C ALA A 338 -12.62 -2.63 -1.14
N GLN A 339 -13.45 -2.78 -0.11
CA GLN A 339 -14.90 -2.79 -0.24
C GLN A 339 -15.45 -1.43 -0.70
N ALA A 340 -14.89 -0.32 -0.22
CA ALA A 340 -15.23 1.03 -0.69
C ALA A 340 -14.87 1.19 -2.17
N GLY A 341 -13.66 0.78 -2.58
CA GLY A 341 -13.27 0.77 -3.98
C GLY A 341 -14.19 -0.08 -4.85
N GLN A 342 -14.59 -1.28 -4.39
CA GLN A 342 -15.55 -2.12 -5.12
C GLN A 342 -16.90 -1.43 -5.27
N HIS A 343 -17.39 -0.75 -4.24
CA HIS A 343 -18.66 -0.03 -4.31
C HIS A 343 -18.64 1.04 -5.40
N ILE A 344 -17.56 1.82 -5.48
CA ILE A 344 -17.38 2.85 -6.52
C ILE A 344 -17.21 2.20 -7.91
N ALA A 345 -16.39 1.15 -8.01
CA ALA A 345 -16.06 0.51 -9.28
C ALA A 345 -17.21 -0.26 -9.94
N ARG A 346 -18.29 -0.59 -9.22
CA ARG A 346 -19.46 -1.32 -9.76
C ARG A 346 -20.07 -0.68 -10.99
N HIS A 347 -19.98 0.64 -11.11
CA HIS A 347 -20.58 1.41 -12.19
C HIS A 347 -19.60 1.77 -13.31
N LEU A 348 -18.32 1.35 -13.20
CA LEU A 348 -17.27 1.69 -14.17
C LEU A 348 -17.16 0.67 -15.32
N GLY A 349 -17.86 -0.46 -15.25
CA GLY A 349 -17.85 -1.46 -16.33
C GLY A 349 -16.57 -2.30 -16.45
N SER A 350 -15.56 -2.07 -15.61
CA SER A 350 -14.33 -2.87 -15.59
C SER A 350 -14.43 -4.05 -14.62
N ALA A 351 -14.58 -5.26 -15.18
CA ALA A 351 -14.50 -6.49 -14.40
C ALA A 351 -13.09 -6.71 -13.84
N ARG A 352 -12.06 -6.32 -14.60
CA ARG A 352 -10.66 -6.40 -14.18
C ARG A 352 -10.38 -5.57 -12.93
N LEU A 353 -10.92 -4.35 -12.84
CA LEU A 353 -10.82 -3.50 -11.64
C LEU A 353 -11.51 -4.13 -10.42
N LEU A 354 -12.71 -4.66 -10.61
CA LEU A 354 -13.43 -5.38 -9.55
C LEU A 354 -12.67 -6.62 -9.08
N SER A 355 -12.03 -7.34 -10.00
CA SER A 355 -11.16 -8.48 -9.68
C SER A 355 -10.00 -8.07 -8.77
N LEU A 356 -9.25 -7.03 -9.15
CA LEU A 356 -8.13 -6.54 -8.35
C LEU A 356 -8.60 -6.12 -6.95
N LEU A 357 -9.68 -5.36 -6.86
CA LEU A 357 -10.21 -4.91 -5.58
C LEU A 357 -10.69 -6.08 -4.69
N ALA A 358 -11.28 -7.14 -5.27
CA ALA A 358 -11.62 -8.35 -4.54
C ALA A 358 -10.37 -9.11 -4.05
N ALA A 359 -9.30 -9.14 -4.84
CA ALA A 359 -8.01 -9.71 -4.41
C ALA A 359 -7.38 -8.88 -3.26
N ARG A 360 -7.47 -7.54 -3.30
CA ARG A 360 -7.03 -6.67 -2.20
C ARG A 360 -7.86 -6.93 -0.92
N GLU A 361 -9.17 -7.15 -1.06
CA GLU A 361 -10.04 -7.54 0.05
C GLU A 361 -9.60 -8.87 0.67
N ALA A 362 -9.31 -9.88 -0.15
CA ALA A 362 -8.83 -11.19 0.29
C ALA A 362 -7.57 -11.08 1.17
N GLY A 363 -6.60 -10.25 0.77
CA GLY A 363 -5.39 -10.01 1.55
C GLY A 363 -5.66 -9.42 2.94
N GLY A 364 -6.69 -8.57 3.06
CA GLY A 364 -7.15 -8.06 4.36
C GLY A 364 -7.77 -9.15 5.24
N TRP A 365 -8.60 -10.03 4.67
CA TRP A 365 -9.20 -11.16 5.38
C TRP A 365 -8.16 -12.21 5.81
N ALA A 366 -7.19 -12.50 4.95
CA ALA A 366 -6.08 -13.42 5.25
C ALA A 366 -5.31 -12.98 6.50
N LEU A 367 -4.97 -11.69 6.61
CA LEU A 367 -4.29 -11.13 7.79
C LEU A 367 -5.16 -11.08 9.06
N LEU A 368 -6.49 -11.18 8.93
CA LEU A 368 -7.41 -11.36 10.06
C LEU A 368 -7.56 -12.82 10.47
N ALA A 369 -6.88 -13.75 9.78
CA ALA A 369 -7.05 -15.20 9.88
C ALA A 369 -8.49 -15.67 9.60
N ASP A 370 -9.27 -14.89 8.84
CA ASP A 370 -10.60 -15.27 8.37
C ASP A 370 -10.46 -16.01 7.04
N ARG A 371 -10.24 -17.33 7.14
CA ARG A 371 -10.01 -18.19 5.97
C ARG A 371 -11.21 -18.19 5.02
N THR A 372 -12.43 -18.27 5.54
CA THR A 372 -13.64 -18.34 4.72
C THR A 372 -13.84 -17.06 3.93
N ALA A 373 -13.77 -15.89 4.57
CA ALA A 373 -13.93 -14.62 3.87
C ALA A 373 -12.80 -14.37 2.85
N CYS A 374 -11.58 -14.83 3.15
CA CYS A 374 -10.47 -14.81 2.22
C CYS A 374 -10.75 -15.67 0.97
N GLU A 375 -11.18 -16.92 1.16
CA GLU A 375 -11.49 -17.86 0.06
C GLU A 375 -12.62 -17.33 -0.83
N GLU A 376 -13.68 -16.81 -0.24
CA GLU A 376 -14.79 -16.19 -0.98
C GLU A 376 -14.32 -14.99 -1.81
N SER A 377 -13.43 -14.16 -1.25
CA SER A 377 -12.90 -12.98 -1.93
C SER A 377 -11.96 -13.35 -3.08
N ILE A 378 -11.12 -14.39 -2.90
CA ILE A 378 -10.32 -14.98 -3.99
C ILE A 378 -11.23 -15.54 -5.09
N GLY A 379 -12.30 -16.24 -4.72
CA GLY A 379 -13.28 -16.76 -5.68
C GLY A 379 -13.88 -15.64 -6.54
N ARG A 380 -14.35 -14.55 -5.90
CA ARG A 380 -14.85 -13.36 -6.61
C ARG A 380 -13.79 -12.75 -7.53
N ALA A 381 -12.54 -12.64 -7.06
CA ALA A 381 -11.45 -12.08 -7.85
C ALA A 381 -11.22 -12.89 -9.14
N ARG A 382 -11.16 -14.23 -9.05
CA ARG A 382 -10.99 -15.11 -10.23
C ARG A 382 -12.16 -15.00 -11.20
N THR A 383 -13.40 -15.11 -10.72
CA THR A 383 -14.59 -15.01 -11.59
C THR A 383 -14.66 -13.68 -12.34
N MET A 384 -14.23 -12.58 -11.72
CA MET A 384 -14.17 -11.29 -12.39
C MET A 384 -12.99 -11.20 -13.38
N PHE A 385 -11.86 -11.82 -13.06
CA PHE A 385 -10.68 -11.86 -13.93
C PHE A 385 -10.95 -12.65 -15.22
N GLU A 386 -11.66 -13.77 -15.12
CA GLU A 386 -12.02 -14.65 -16.25
C GLU A 386 -12.86 -13.95 -17.34
N ARG A 387 -13.45 -12.78 -17.04
CA ARG A 387 -14.18 -11.98 -18.03
C ARG A 387 -13.27 -11.28 -19.04
N GLY A 388 -11.96 -11.26 -18.80
CA GLY A 388 -10.98 -10.67 -19.68
C GLY A 388 -10.90 -9.15 -19.60
N ALA A 389 -9.98 -8.59 -20.39
CA ALA A 389 -9.79 -7.16 -20.52
C ALA A 389 -10.89 -6.53 -21.38
N CYS A 390 -11.21 -5.27 -21.12
CA CYS A 390 -12.13 -4.50 -21.96
C CYS A 390 -11.75 -3.02 -22.03
N ASP A 391 -12.38 -2.28 -22.95
CA ASP A 391 -12.13 -0.84 -23.15
C ASP A 391 -12.45 0.03 -21.92
N ALA A 392 -13.20 -0.51 -20.96
CA ALA A 392 -13.51 0.18 -19.70
C ALA A 392 -12.41 0.02 -18.64
N ASP A 393 -11.40 -0.81 -18.88
CA ASP A 393 -10.29 -0.99 -17.95
C ASP A 393 -9.43 0.28 -17.90
N PRO A 394 -9.16 0.82 -16.69
CA PRO A 394 -8.26 1.95 -16.54
C PRO A 394 -6.86 1.65 -17.09
N GLU A 395 -6.23 2.63 -17.74
CA GLU A 395 -4.89 2.52 -18.34
C GLU A 395 -3.83 1.99 -17.36
N TRP A 396 -3.93 2.34 -16.08
CA TRP A 396 -2.98 1.92 -15.05
C TRP A 396 -3.04 0.42 -14.71
N MET A 397 -4.05 -0.31 -15.17
CA MET A 397 -4.27 -1.71 -14.85
C MET A 397 -3.46 -2.71 -15.70
N THR A 398 -2.60 -2.23 -16.60
CA THR A 398 -1.78 -3.08 -17.49
C THR A 398 -0.97 -4.13 -16.74
N PHE A 399 -0.48 -3.82 -15.53
CA PHE A 399 0.25 -4.79 -14.69
C PHE A 399 -0.61 -5.95 -14.17
N TYR A 400 -1.93 -5.81 -14.09
CA TYR A 400 -2.80 -6.78 -13.42
C TYR A 400 -3.18 -7.93 -14.34
N GLY A 401 -2.24 -8.85 -14.58
CA GLY A 401 -2.43 -10.07 -15.37
C GLY A 401 -2.51 -11.34 -14.51
N GLU A 402 -2.45 -12.52 -15.15
CA GLU A 402 -2.54 -13.82 -14.45
C GLU A 402 -1.39 -13.99 -13.44
N ALA A 403 -0.21 -13.44 -13.73
CA ALA A 403 0.93 -13.44 -12.82
C ALA A 403 0.63 -12.68 -11.51
N GLU A 404 0.09 -11.45 -11.61
CA GLU A 404 -0.25 -10.62 -10.45
C GLU A 404 -1.38 -11.23 -9.63
N LEU A 405 -2.42 -11.77 -10.27
CA LEU A 405 -3.49 -12.48 -9.55
C LEU A 405 -2.93 -13.67 -8.74
N ASN A 406 -2.04 -14.48 -9.33
CA ASN A 406 -1.41 -15.58 -8.61
C ASN A 406 -0.49 -15.10 -7.47
N GLY A 407 0.25 -14.00 -7.65
CA GLY A 407 1.06 -13.40 -6.59
C GLY A 407 0.22 -12.93 -5.40
N LEU A 408 -0.89 -12.23 -5.66
CA LEU A 408 -1.82 -11.79 -4.61
C LEU A 408 -2.45 -12.96 -3.86
N GLU A 409 -2.81 -14.02 -4.56
CA GLU A 409 -3.28 -15.25 -3.92
C GLU A 409 -2.21 -15.93 -3.08
N ALA A 410 -0.96 -15.99 -3.56
CA ALA A 410 0.16 -16.54 -2.79
C ALA A 410 0.30 -15.81 -1.45
N GLN A 411 0.28 -14.48 -1.47
CA GLN A 411 0.34 -13.64 -0.27
C GLN A 411 -0.81 -13.93 0.70
N CYS A 412 -2.02 -14.20 0.19
CA CYS A 412 -3.16 -14.58 1.02
C CYS A 412 -2.93 -15.94 1.70
N TRP A 413 -2.47 -16.96 0.96
CA TRP A 413 -2.21 -18.28 1.51
C TRP A 413 -1.06 -18.29 2.52
N ALA A 414 0.00 -17.52 2.25
CA ALA A 414 1.13 -17.32 3.17
C ALA A 414 0.65 -16.72 4.49
N ALA A 415 -0.19 -15.67 4.44
CA ALA A 415 -0.77 -15.04 5.63
C ALA A 415 -1.68 -15.99 6.43
N LEU A 416 -2.33 -16.95 5.77
CA LEU A 416 -3.13 -18.02 6.41
C LEU A 416 -2.28 -19.22 6.89
N GLY A 417 -0.96 -19.19 6.68
CA GLY A 417 -0.04 -20.26 7.05
C GLY A 417 -0.09 -21.51 6.14
N ASP A 418 -0.77 -21.44 4.99
CA ASP A 418 -0.77 -22.52 3.99
C ASP A 418 0.37 -22.32 2.99
N TRP A 419 1.60 -22.56 3.47
CA TRP A 419 2.83 -22.38 2.70
C TRP A 419 2.87 -23.20 1.41
N GLY A 420 2.25 -24.39 1.43
CA GLY A 420 2.17 -25.25 0.24
C GLY A 420 1.32 -24.64 -0.87
N ARG A 421 0.14 -24.08 -0.54
CA ARG A 421 -0.67 -23.33 -1.52
C ARG A 421 0.04 -22.05 -1.95
N ALA A 422 0.64 -21.33 -1.01
CA ALA A 422 1.37 -20.09 -1.27
C ALA A 422 2.48 -20.32 -2.30
N ALA A 423 3.40 -21.26 -2.04
CA ALA A 423 4.51 -21.58 -2.94
C ALA A 423 4.03 -22.05 -4.33
N ARG A 424 2.93 -22.81 -4.44
CA ARG A 424 2.38 -23.19 -5.76
C ARG A 424 1.90 -21.97 -6.55
N ARG A 425 1.21 -21.04 -5.90
CA ARG A 425 0.74 -19.80 -6.53
C ARG A 425 1.90 -18.89 -6.89
N ALA A 426 2.88 -18.72 -6.00
CA ALA A 426 4.08 -17.94 -6.28
C ALA A 426 4.91 -18.52 -7.43
N ARG A 427 5.08 -19.85 -7.53
CA ARG A 427 5.72 -20.50 -8.70
C ARG A 427 5.00 -20.17 -10.00
N ARG A 428 3.66 -20.22 -10.01
CA ARG A 428 2.85 -19.86 -11.18
C ARG A 428 3.03 -18.38 -11.53
N ALA A 429 3.04 -17.49 -10.54
CA ALA A 429 3.29 -16.07 -10.75
C ALA A 429 4.66 -15.79 -11.39
N VAL A 430 5.72 -16.46 -10.90
CA VAL A 430 7.08 -16.35 -11.47
C VAL A 430 7.12 -16.88 -12.90
N ALA A 431 6.48 -18.02 -13.18
CA ALA A 431 6.52 -18.65 -14.50
C ALA A 431 5.76 -17.86 -15.59
N LEU A 432 4.76 -17.07 -15.19
CA LEU A 432 3.93 -16.28 -16.11
C LEU A 432 4.41 -14.86 -16.31
N GLN A 433 5.34 -14.37 -15.48
CA GLN A 433 5.69 -12.96 -15.50
C GLN A 433 6.47 -12.61 -16.78
N ASP A 434 6.02 -11.56 -17.47
CA ASP A 434 6.73 -11.03 -18.63
C ASP A 434 8.07 -10.42 -18.18
N THR A 435 9.11 -10.71 -18.96
CA THR A 435 10.44 -10.12 -18.87
C THR A 435 10.45 -8.58 -18.78
N HIS A 436 9.45 -7.89 -19.34
CA HIS A 436 9.32 -6.43 -19.24
C HIS A 436 9.15 -5.96 -17.79
N PHE A 437 8.44 -6.72 -16.95
CA PHE A 437 8.17 -6.37 -15.56
C PHE A 437 9.27 -6.90 -14.62
N ALA A 438 10.53 -6.54 -14.89
CA ALA A 438 11.70 -7.01 -14.14
C ALA A 438 11.54 -6.84 -12.61
N ARG A 439 10.93 -5.73 -12.16
CA ARG A 439 10.65 -5.49 -10.74
C ARG A 439 9.63 -6.48 -10.17
N ASN A 440 8.57 -6.81 -10.91
CA ASN A 440 7.57 -7.79 -10.46
C ASN A 440 8.13 -9.21 -10.48
N THR A 441 9.00 -9.54 -11.43
CA THR A 441 9.73 -10.82 -11.43
C THR A 441 10.56 -10.97 -10.15
N ALA A 442 11.29 -9.92 -9.76
CA ALA A 442 12.05 -9.92 -8.50
C ALA A 442 11.13 -10.05 -7.28
N LEU A 443 9.99 -9.38 -7.28
CA LEU A 443 9.00 -9.45 -6.22
C LEU A 443 8.43 -10.87 -6.05
N PHE A 444 7.86 -11.46 -7.11
CA PHE A 444 7.26 -12.80 -7.02
C PHE A 444 8.30 -13.88 -6.71
N THR A 445 9.54 -13.72 -7.18
CA THR A 445 10.62 -14.63 -6.83
C THR A 445 11.00 -14.52 -5.34
N ALA A 446 10.93 -13.31 -4.76
CA ALA A 446 11.13 -13.11 -3.33
C ALA A 446 9.94 -13.65 -2.50
N GLU A 447 8.71 -13.52 -2.99
CA GLU A 447 7.51 -14.12 -2.38
C GLU A 447 7.66 -15.64 -2.35
N LEU A 448 8.02 -16.25 -3.48
CA LEU A 448 8.29 -17.68 -3.58
C LEU A 448 9.38 -18.12 -2.59
N ALA A 449 10.46 -17.36 -2.45
CA ALA A 449 11.54 -17.69 -1.54
C ALA A 449 11.09 -17.66 -0.06
N ASP A 450 10.28 -16.68 0.35
CA ASP A 450 9.71 -16.65 1.71
C ASP A 450 8.70 -17.78 1.93
N ASP A 451 7.84 -18.07 0.95
CA ASP A 451 6.84 -19.13 1.02
C ASP A 451 7.49 -20.51 1.16
N LEU A 452 8.53 -20.80 0.37
CA LEU A 452 9.32 -22.03 0.46
C LEU A 452 10.03 -22.14 1.81
N ALA A 453 10.64 -21.04 2.29
CA ALA A 453 11.28 -21.02 3.60
C ALA A 453 10.27 -21.24 4.74
N GLY A 454 9.06 -20.69 4.63
CA GLY A 454 7.95 -20.92 5.56
C GLY A 454 7.45 -22.37 5.53
N GLY A 455 7.44 -23.00 4.36
CA GLY A 455 7.06 -24.40 4.15
C GLY A 455 8.13 -25.43 4.51
N GLY A 456 9.37 -25.00 4.79
CA GLY A 456 10.48 -25.90 5.13
C GLY A 456 11.26 -26.44 3.93
N GLU A 457 10.98 -25.96 2.71
CA GLU A 457 11.71 -26.31 1.47
C GLU A 457 13.01 -25.50 1.37
N VAL A 458 13.91 -25.73 2.33
CA VAL A 458 15.07 -24.87 2.64
C VAL A 458 16.00 -24.65 1.45
N GLU A 459 16.32 -25.69 0.68
CA GLU A 459 17.26 -25.61 -0.43
C GLU A 459 16.67 -24.85 -1.63
N GLU A 460 15.41 -25.15 -1.99
CA GLU A 460 14.71 -24.43 -3.06
C GLU A 460 14.47 -22.95 -2.67
N ALA A 461 14.19 -22.68 -1.39
CA ALA A 461 14.08 -21.33 -0.87
C ALA A 461 15.37 -20.54 -1.05
N ALA A 462 16.52 -21.13 -0.68
CA ALA A 462 17.82 -20.51 -0.85
C ALA A 462 18.17 -20.27 -2.33
N GLY A 463 17.91 -21.25 -3.19
CA GLY A 463 18.08 -21.10 -4.64
C GLY A 463 17.22 -19.98 -5.22
N SER A 464 15.96 -19.89 -4.80
CA SER A 464 15.04 -18.81 -5.20
C SER A 464 15.53 -17.44 -4.71
N ALA A 465 15.96 -17.35 -3.45
CA ALA A 465 16.52 -16.13 -2.87
C ALA A 465 17.82 -15.69 -3.58
N GLY A 466 18.65 -16.64 -4.01
CA GLY A 466 19.82 -16.40 -4.86
C GLY A 466 19.44 -15.74 -6.19
N ARG A 467 18.39 -16.22 -6.88
CA ARG A 467 17.89 -15.59 -8.11
C ARG A 467 17.41 -14.16 -7.88
N VAL A 468 16.78 -13.87 -6.74
CA VAL A 468 16.39 -12.49 -6.39
C VAL A 468 17.61 -11.59 -6.26
N LEU A 469 18.72 -12.06 -5.68
CA LEU A 469 19.96 -11.27 -5.59
C LEU A 469 20.51 -10.91 -6.97
N ASP A 470 20.40 -11.81 -7.94
CA ASP A 470 20.81 -11.56 -9.32
C ASP A 470 19.93 -10.50 -10.00
N LEU A 471 18.60 -10.60 -9.83
CA LEU A 471 17.63 -9.61 -10.32
C LEU A 471 17.82 -8.23 -9.68
N LEU A 472 18.17 -8.19 -8.39
CA LEU A 472 18.49 -6.96 -7.66
C LEU A 472 19.80 -6.29 -8.10
N GLY A 473 20.56 -6.90 -9.01
CA GLY A 473 21.62 -6.23 -9.75
C GLY A 473 21.10 -5.26 -10.81
N GLN A 474 19.89 -5.48 -11.31
CA GLN A 474 19.26 -4.70 -12.38
C GLN A 474 18.17 -3.75 -11.86
N VAL A 475 17.49 -4.12 -10.76
CA VAL A 475 16.36 -3.37 -10.18
C VAL A 475 16.68 -2.85 -8.79
N ARG A 476 16.23 -1.63 -8.46
CA ARG A 476 16.33 -1.04 -7.13
C ARG A 476 14.96 -1.04 -6.43
N SER A 477 14.73 -2.03 -5.56
CA SER A 477 13.52 -2.10 -4.71
C SER A 477 13.87 -2.40 -3.25
N SER A 478 13.51 -1.46 -2.38
CA SER A 478 13.64 -1.60 -0.93
C SER A 478 12.67 -2.64 -0.37
N ARG A 479 11.46 -2.76 -0.94
CA ARG A 479 10.48 -3.79 -0.57
C ARG A 479 11.01 -5.20 -0.80
N VAL A 480 11.54 -5.49 -1.99
CA VAL A 480 12.15 -6.80 -2.30
C VAL A 480 13.34 -7.09 -1.39
N SER A 481 14.16 -6.08 -1.09
CA SER A 481 15.28 -6.23 -0.15
C SER A 481 14.79 -6.59 1.27
N GLY A 482 13.71 -5.96 1.75
CA GLY A 482 13.10 -6.27 3.04
C GLY A 482 12.51 -7.68 3.12
N MET A 483 11.99 -8.21 2.01
CA MET A 483 11.52 -9.60 1.91
C MET A 483 12.67 -10.58 2.02
N LEU A 484 13.79 -10.34 1.32
CA LEU A 484 15.00 -11.15 1.46
C LEU A 484 15.54 -11.15 2.89
N ASP A 485 15.44 -10.03 3.60
CA ASP A 485 15.80 -9.99 5.03
C ASP A 485 14.89 -10.91 5.86
N GLY A 486 13.62 -11.02 5.50
CA GLY A 486 12.65 -11.97 6.07
C GLY A 486 13.04 -13.41 5.81
N THR A 487 13.24 -13.77 4.54
CA THR A 487 13.68 -15.11 4.12
C THR A 487 14.99 -15.49 4.80
N ALA A 488 15.98 -14.58 4.83
CA ALA A 488 17.25 -14.80 5.51
C ALA A 488 17.08 -15.07 7.01
N ARG A 489 16.18 -14.36 7.71
CA ARG A 489 15.88 -14.66 9.12
C ARG A 489 15.36 -16.07 9.32
N ARG A 490 14.47 -16.56 8.45
CA ARG A 490 13.95 -17.94 8.51
C ARG A 490 15.03 -18.98 8.24
N LEU A 491 15.88 -18.74 7.25
CA LEU A 491 16.90 -19.69 6.81
C LEU A 491 18.16 -19.71 7.70
N ARG A 492 18.37 -18.73 8.60
CA ARG A 492 19.57 -18.64 9.47
C ARG A 492 19.90 -19.93 10.23
N HIS A 493 18.88 -20.62 10.73
CA HIS A 493 19.06 -21.85 11.49
C HIS A 493 19.51 -23.04 10.62
N HIS A 494 19.40 -22.91 9.29
CA HIS A 494 19.78 -23.91 8.31
C HIS A 494 21.10 -23.60 7.60
N ARG A 495 21.98 -22.78 8.19
CA ARG A 495 23.29 -22.40 7.60
C ARG A 495 24.19 -23.59 7.26
N GLY A 496 23.94 -24.77 7.84
CA GLY A 496 24.64 -26.01 7.47
C GLY A 496 24.33 -26.52 6.06
N VAL A 497 23.24 -26.06 5.42
CA VAL A 497 22.90 -26.39 4.02
C VAL A 497 23.74 -25.50 3.09
N PRO A 498 24.52 -26.06 2.15
CA PRO A 498 25.43 -25.27 1.31
C PRO A 498 24.75 -24.12 0.55
N ALA A 499 23.59 -24.36 -0.05
CA ALA A 499 22.82 -23.33 -0.76
C ALA A 499 22.40 -22.16 0.15
N VAL A 500 22.06 -22.46 1.42
CA VAL A 500 21.69 -21.44 2.42
C VAL A 500 22.92 -20.62 2.83
N ALA A 501 24.06 -21.27 3.05
CA ALA A 501 25.31 -20.58 3.35
C ALA A 501 25.70 -19.61 2.23
N ASP A 502 25.70 -20.07 0.97
CA ASP A 502 25.97 -19.24 -0.21
C ASP A 502 25.04 -18.02 -0.28
N PHE A 503 23.73 -18.24 -0.17
CA PHE A 503 22.75 -17.14 -0.17
C PHE A 503 23.02 -16.12 0.95
N LEU A 504 23.24 -16.57 2.18
CA LEU A 504 23.48 -15.69 3.33
C LEU A 504 24.77 -14.88 3.17
N ASP A 505 25.82 -15.50 2.65
CA ASP A 505 27.11 -14.85 2.41
C ASP A 505 27.00 -13.81 1.28
N ARG A 506 26.39 -14.16 0.14
CA ARG A 506 26.09 -13.22 -0.95
C ARG A 506 25.22 -12.04 -0.51
N LEU A 507 24.22 -12.29 0.34
CA LEU A 507 23.38 -11.23 0.90
C LEU A 507 24.19 -10.30 1.83
N ALA A 508 25.11 -10.85 2.63
CA ALA A 508 25.99 -10.06 3.48
C ALA A 508 26.93 -9.18 2.65
N GLU A 509 27.56 -9.73 1.62
CA GLU A 509 28.42 -8.98 0.67
C GLU A 509 27.66 -7.86 -0.03
N ARG A 510 26.40 -8.12 -0.46
CA ARG A 510 25.56 -7.09 -1.06
C ARG A 510 25.32 -5.94 -0.10
N ARG A 511 24.98 -6.20 1.17
CA ARG A 511 24.76 -5.16 2.18
C ARG A 511 26.00 -4.30 2.42
N VAL A 512 27.19 -4.88 2.38
CA VAL A 512 28.45 -4.13 2.48
C VAL A 512 28.61 -3.19 1.29
N ARG A 513 28.36 -3.68 0.07
CA ARG A 513 28.44 -2.87 -1.17
C ARG A 513 27.41 -1.75 -1.24
N THR A 514 26.17 -1.99 -0.78
CA THR A 514 25.07 -1.02 -0.88
C THR A 514 24.92 -0.11 0.35
N GLY A 515 25.58 -0.45 1.47
CA GLY A 515 25.60 0.35 2.68
C GLY A 515 26.33 1.70 2.51
N PRO A 516 26.20 2.62 3.48
CA PRO A 516 26.82 3.94 3.41
C PRO A 516 28.36 3.90 3.26
N ALA A 517 29.01 2.83 3.74
CA ALA A 517 30.45 2.60 3.55
C ALA A 517 30.83 2.23 2.11
N GLY A 518 30.02 1.42 1.40
CA GLY A 518 30.27 1.01 0.02
C GLY A 518 30.07 2.13 -1.02
N ARG A 519 29.33 3.18 -0.68
CA ARG A 519 29.15 4.37 -1.55
C ARG A 519 30.40 5.26 -1.65
N THR A 520 31.47 4.97 -0.90
CA THR A 520 32.71 5.76 -0.86
C THR A 520 33.88 5.18 -1.65
N GLY A 521 33.72 4.05 -2.36
CA GLY A 521 34.83 3.35 -3.00
C GLY A 521 34.71 3.18 -4.51
N ARG A 522 35.16 4.18 -5.27
CA ARG A 522 35.89 4.10 -6.57
C ARG A 522 36.03 5.49 -7.17
N THR A 523 36.90 6.31 -6.61
CA THR A 523 37.67 7.27 -7.39
C THR A 523 38.98 6.56 -7.73
N GLU A 524 39.09 6.01 -8.95
CA GLU A 524 40.38 5.57 -9.44
C GLU A 524 41.30 6.79 -9.56
N PRO A 525 42.56 6.71 -9.11
CA PRO A 525 43.50 7.79 -9.30
C PRO A 525 43.83 7.87 -10.80
N VAL A 526 43.51 9.02 -11.41
CA VAL A 526 44.01 9.36 -12.74
C VAL A 526 45.52 9.53 -12.63
N GLU A 527 46.25 8.48 -12.97
CA GLU A 527 47.69 8.48 -13.09
C GLU A 527 48.05 9.05 -14.48
N GLY A 528 48.78 10.18 -14.49
CA GLY A 528 49.55 10.60 -15.67
C GLY A 528 49.25 11.98 -16.23
N ALA A 529 49.83 13.01 -15.62
CA ALA A 529 50.35 14.15 -16.37
C ALA A 529 51.66 14.62 -15.72
N ARG A 530 52.79 14.19 -16.29
CA ARG A 530 54.10 14.79 -16.00
C ARG A 530 54.16 16.17 -16.69
N PRO A 531 54.71 17.20 -16.03
CA PRO A 531 54.89 18.50 -16.64
C PRO A 531 56.11 18.48 -17.58
N ALA A 532 55.98 19.14 -18.73
CA ALA A 532 57.07 19.65 -19.53
C ALA A 532 56.89 21.17 -19.63
#